data_AF-A0A8I1PGW2-F1
#
_entry.id   AF-A0A8I1PGW2-F1
#
_cell.length_a   1.000
_cell.length_b   1.000
_cell.length_c   1.000
_cell.angle_alpha   90.00
_cell.angle_beta   90.00
_cell.angle_gamma   90.00
#
_symmetry.space_group_name_H-M   'P 1'
#
loop_
_entity.id
_entity.type
_entity.pdbx_description
1 polymer ?
#
loop_
_entity_poly.entity_id
_entity_poly.type
_entity_poly.pdbx_seq_one_letter_code
_entity_poly.pdbx_strand_id
1 'polypeptide(L)'
;MSTMTWVAEVGEDNARWLATESRTARLAREYRPVDIGGGRIELNARALGAIRELGEEEDGFITDDGEGLRVWIGDDAFELELVES
;
A
#
# COMPACT_ATOMS: atom_id res chain seq x y z
N MET A 1 17.76 14.15 4.20
CA MET A 1 16.37 14.30 3.72
C MET A 1 15.64 13.10 4.26
N SER A 2 14.72 13.28 5.20
CA SER A 2 13.90 12.19 5.71
C SER A 2 13.00 11.70 4.58
N THR A 3 12.97 10.39 4.38
CA THR A 3 12.10 9.78 3.37
C THR A 3 10.86 9.30 4.10
N MET A 4 9.71 9.88 3.77
CA MET A 4 8.42 9.45 4.33
C MET A 4 8.00 8.14 3.66
N THR A 5 7.86 7.09 4.45
CA THR A 5 7.31 5.81 4.00
C THR A 5 6.12 5.42 4.87
N TRP A 6 5.18 4.72 4.27
CA TRP A 6 4.01 4.19 4.96
C TRP A 6 4.08 2.67 4.94
N VAL A 7 3.82 2.06 6.08
CA VAL A 7 3.89 0.61 6.25
C VAL A 7 2.52 0.08 6.68
N ALA A 8 2.08 -1.00 6.06
CA ALA A 8 0.89 -1.75 6.48
C ALA A 8 1.25 -3.21 6.72
N GLU A 9 0.70 -3.79 7.79
CA GLU A 9 0.71 -5.24 8.04
C GLU A 9 -0.55 -5.86 7.44
N VAL A 10 -0.37 -6.57 6.33
CA VAL A 10 -1.47 -7.13 5.50
C VAL A 10 -1.48 -8.67 5.49
N GLY A 11 -0.46 -9.31 6.06
CA GLY A 11 -0.22 -10.75 5.98
C GLY A 11 0.65 -11.15 4.78
N GLU A 12 1.35 -12.29 4.88
CA GLU A 12 2.38 -12.70 3.92
C GLU A 12 1.84 -12.87 2.49
N ASP A 13 0.67 -13.52 2.35
CA ASP A 13 0.09 -13.76 1.02
C ASP A 13 -0.35 -12.45 0.35
N ASN A 14 -0.99 -11.56 1.10
CA ASN A 14 -1.43 -10.26 0.62
C ASN A 14 -0.25 -9.36 0.25
N ALA A 15 0.81 -9.34 1.07
CA ALA A 15 1.99 -8.52 0.82
C ALA A 15 2.67 -8.94 -0.49
N ARG A 16 2.89 -10.25 -0.68
CA ARG A 16 3.43 -10.80 -1.93
C ARG A 16 2.54 -10.47 -3.12
N TRP A 17 1.24 -10.70 -2.98
CA TRP A 17 0.27 -10.52 -4.05
C TRP A 17 0.15 -9.06 -4.49
N LEU A 18 0.09 -8.10 -3.55
CA LEU A 18 0.08 -6.67 -3.84
C LEU A 18 1.36 -6.20 -4.55
N ALA A 19 2.51 -6.79 -4.22
CA ALA A 19 3.78 -6.40 -4.82
C ALA A 19 4.03 -7.02 -6.21
N THR A 20 3.33 -8.10 -6.57
CA THR A 20 3.70 -8.92 -7.73
C THR A 20 2.57 -9.29 -8.69
N GLU A 21 1.31 -9.32 -8.24
CA GLU A 21 0.20 -9.92 -8.99
C GLU A 21 -1.05 -9.02 -9.13
N SER A 22 -1.30 -8.14 -8.16
CA SER A 22 -2.46 -7.24 -8.10
C SER A 22 -2.47 -6.16 -9.20
N ARG A 23 -3.51 -5.32 -9.21
CA ARG A 23 -3.56 -4.13 -10.06
C ARG A 23 -2.41 -3.17 -9.75
N THR A 24 -2.12 -2.96 -8.47
CA THR A 24 -1.02 -2.09 -8.02
C THR A 24 0.34 -2.59 -8.50
N ALA A 25 0.55 -3.91 -8.60
CA ALA A 25 1.77 -4.51 -9.12
C ALA A 25 2.09 -4.14 -10.59
N ARG A 26 1.08 -3.73 -11.37
CA ARG A 26 1.23 -3.30 -12.78
C ARG A 26 1.75 -1.87 -12.93
N LEU A 27 1.74 -1.08 -11.85
CA LEU A 27 2.35 0.25 -11.84
C LEU A 27 3.88 0.13 -11.98
N ALA A 28 4.54 1.19 -12.46
CA ALA A 28 6.00 1.21 -12.46
C ALA A 28 6.53 1.13 -11.03
N ARG A 29 7.75 0.59 -10.86
CA ARG A 29 8.26 0.17 -9.55
C ARG A 29 8.27 1.29 -8.51
N GLU A 30 8.55 2.53 -8.89
CA GLU A 30 8.55 3.66 -7.95
C GLU A 30 7.14 4.11 -7.50
N TYR A 31 6.07 3.62 -8.13
CA TYR A 31 4.67 3.96 -7.87
C TYR A 31 3.85 2.80 -7.29
N ARG A 32 4.48 1.69 -6.91
CA ARG A 32 3.77 0.49 -6.42
C ARG A 32 4.22 0.07 -5.03
N PRO A 33 3.43 -0.77 -4.33
CA PRO A 33 3.84 -1.35 -3.06
C PRO A 33 5.06 -2.26 -3.18
N VAL A 34 5.88 -2.25 -2.15
CA VAL A 34 7.02 -3.17 -2.02
C VAL A 34 6.77 -4.08 -0.82
N ASP A 35 6.80 -5.39 -1.06
CA ASP A 35 6.86 -6.37 0.03
C ASP A 35 8.22 -6.27 0.73
N ILE A 36 8.18 -5.93 2.02
CA ILE A 36 9.37 -5.81 2.90
C ILE A 36 9.52 -7.01 3.84
N GLY A 37 8.70 -8.05 3.67
CA GLY A 37 8.71 -9.28 4.44
C GLY A 37 7.95 -9.22 5.77
N GLY A 38 7.61 -10.39 6.30
CA GLY A 38 6.84 -10.54 7.53
C GLY A 38 5.38 -10.09 7.39
N GLY A 39 4.82 -10.21 6.19
CA GLY A 39 3.45 -9.79 5.90
C GLY A 39 3.24 -8.29 5.83
N ARG A 40 4.29 -7.52 5.54
CA ARG A 40 4.22 -6.05 5.49
C ARG A 40 4.57 -5.52 4.10
N ILE A 41 3.88 -4.45 3.73
CA ILE A 41 4.19 -3.66 2.54
C ILE A 41 4.67 -2.26 2.92
N GLU A 42 5.53 -1.70 2.08
CA GLU A 42 5.97 -0.31 2.15
C GLU A 42 5.49 0.48 0.93
N LEU A 43 5.00 1.68 1.18
CA LEU A 43 4.69 2.70 0.20
C LEU A 43 5.58 3.91 0.42
N ASN A 44 6.25 4.37 -0.64
CA ASN A 44 6.82 5.71 -0.64
C ASN A 44 5.74 6.75 -1.02
N ALA A 45 6.04 8.04 -0.90
CA ALA A 45 5.10 9.11 -1.21
C ALA A 45 4.52 9.07 -2.65
N ARG A 46 5.31 8.60 -3.64
CA ARG A 46 4.86 8.48 -5.02
C ARG A 46 3.89 7.30 -5.20
N ALA A 47 4.20 6.17 -4.58
CA ALA A 47 3.32 5.00 -4.59
C ALA A 47 1.99 5.31 -3.90
N LEU A 48 2.03 5.94 -2.73
CA LEU A 48 0.82 6.40 -2.03
C LEU A 48 -0.04 7.29 -2.93
N GLY A 49 0.57 8.30 -3.56
CA GLY A 49 -0.15 9.21 -4.46
C GLY A 49 -0.76 8.50 -5.67
N ALA A 50 -0.02 7.61 -6.33
CA ALA A 50 -0.51 6.88 -7.50
C ALA A 50 -1.66 5.92 -7.18
N ILE A 51 -1.58 5.25 -6.02
CA ILE A 51 -2.56 4.25 -5.61
C ILE A 51 -3.87 4.89 -5.13
N ARG A 52 -3.82 6.09 -4.55
CA ARG A 52 -5.03 6.87 -4.19
C ARG A 52 -5.91 7.25 -5.39
N GLU A 53 -5.36 7.20 -6.60
CA GLU A 53 -6.10 7.44 -7.84
C GLU A 53 -6.74 6.16 -8.40
N LEU A 54 -6.56 4.99 -7.75
CA LEU A 54 -7.28 3.77 -8.09
C LEU A 54 -8.73 3.84 -7.60
N GLY A 55 -9.63 3.16 -8.32
CA GLY A 55 -11.03 3.03 -7.91
C GLY A 55 -11.18 2.13 -6.69
N GLU A 56 -12.23 2.36 -5.90
CA GLU A 56 -12.57 1.57 -4.71
C GLU A 56 -12.86 0.10 -5.03
N GLU A 57 -13.15 -0.23 -6.29
CA GLU A 57 -13.30 -1.61 -6.76
C GLU A 57 -11.98 -2.39 -6.91
N GLU A 58 -10.82 -1.71 -6.86
CA GLU A 58 -9.52 -2.33 -7.10
C GLU A 58 -8.80 -2.65 -5.79
N ASP A 59 -8.50 -3.93 -5.56
CA ASP A 59 -7.66 -4.33 -4.43
C ASP A 59 -6.32 -3.58 -4.42
N GLY A 60 -5.97 -3.09 -3.24
CA GLY A 60 -4.85 -2.21 -2.98
C GLY A 60 -5.20 -0.73 -3.02
N PHE A 61 -6.44 -0.32 -3.30
CA PHE A 61 -6.84 1.08 -3.22
C PHE A 61 -6.67 1.64 -1.79
N ILE A 62 -6.48 2.95 -1.70
CA ILE A 62 -6.18 3.62 -0.44
C ILE A 62 -7.25 4.65 -0.12
N THR A 63 -7.79 4.59 1.09
CA THR A 63 -8.67 5.62 1.66
C THR A 63 -7.94 6.50 2.65
N ASP A 64 -8.41 7.73 2.77
CA ASP A 64 -8.01 8.74 3.74
C ASP A 64 -9.31 9.28 4.35
N ASP A 65 -9.84 8.55 5.33
CA ASP A 65 -11.19 8.76 5.88
C ASP A 65 -11.18 9.66 7.15
N GLY A 66 -10.07 10.36 7.39
CA GLY A 66 -9.88 11.20 8.56
C GLY A 66 -9.56 10.44 9.85
N GLU A 67 -9.69 9.11 9.86
CA GLU A 67 -9.18 8.24 10.92
C GLU A 67 -7.74 7.77 10.64
N GLY A 68 -7.33 7.79 9.38
CA GLY A 68 -5.98 7.46 8.95
C GLY A 68 -5.93 7.05 7.48
N LEU A 69 -4.76 6.62 7.05
CA LEU A 69 -4.60 6.00 5.74
C LEU A 69 -4.83 4.50 5.89
N ARG A 70 -5.60 3.91 4.97
CA ARG A 70 -5.86 2.46 4.95
C ARG A 70 -5.70 1.92 3.54
N VAL A 71 -5.15 0.71 3.41
CA VAL A 71 -5.14 -0.07 2.17
C VAL A 71 -6.20 -1.16 2.25
N TRP A 72 -6.99 -1.32 1.19
CA TRP A 72 -8.09 -2.28 1.14
C TRP A 72 -7.74 -3.49 0.28
N ILE A 73 -8.13 -4.69 0.73
CA ILE A 73 -7.99 -5.95 0.00
C ILE A 73 -9.28 -6.75 0.22
N GLY A 74 -10.08 -6.93 -0.82
CA GLY A 74 -11.44 -7.39 -0.69
C GLY A 74 -12.25 -6.47 0.24
N ASP A 75 -12.86 -7.05 1.27
CA ASP A 75 -13.63 -6.30 2.28
C ASP A 75 -12.78 -5.90 3.51
N ASP A 76 -11.49 -6.28 3.54
CA ASP A 76 -10.59 -6.03 4.66
C ASP A 76 -9.80 -4.73 4.45
N ALA A 77 -9.63 -3.96 5.52
CA ALA A 77 -8.83 -2.73 5.53
C ALA A 77 -7.65 -2.87 6.50
N PHE A 78 -6.47 -2.42 6.07
CA PHE A 78 -5.23 -2.46 6.85
C PHE A 78 -4.66 -1.06 6.99
N GLU A 79 -4.28 -0.68 8.20
CA GLU A 79 -3.78 0.66 8.51
C GLU A 79 -2.38 0.89 7.91
N LEU A 80 -2.17 2.08 7.34
CA LEU A 80 -0.90 2.55 6.83
C LEU A 80 -0.27 3.53 7.83
N GLU A 81 0.72 3.06 8.56
CA GLU A 81 1.45 3.85 9.55
C GLU A 81 2.62 4.61 8.89
N LEU A 82 2.74 5.91 9.17
CA LEU A 82 3.89 6.70 8.73
C LEU A 82 5.13 6.30 9.53
N VAL A 83 6.17 5.83 8.82
CA VAL A 83 7.48 5.53 9.37
C VAL A 83 8.46 6.60 8.88
N GLU A 84 9.03 7.36 9.83
CA GLU A 84 10.07 8.34 9.54
C GLU A 84 11.45 7.67 9.67
N SER A 85 12.26 7.75 8.60
CA SER A 85 13.68 7.33 8.58
C SER A 85 14.63 8.53 8.46
#